data_AF-A0A957IAI6-F1
#
_entry.id   AF-A0A957IAI6-F1
#
_cell.length_a   1.000
_cell.length_b   1.000
_cell.length_c   1.000
_cell.angle_alpha   90.00
_cell.angle_beta   90.00
_cell.angle_gamma   90.00
#
_symmetry.space_group_name_H-M   'P 1'
#
loop_
_entity.id
_entity.type
_entity.pdbx_description
1 polymer ?
#
loop_
_entity_poly.entity_id
_entity_poly.type
_entity_poly.pdbx_seq_one_letter_code
_entity_poly.pdbx_strand_id
1 'polypeptide(L)'
;MTNATITEILDDLRAADETTRRFERRYWLSSADFYELYQQGNLDDGEHTEDFALWAGFYQIKLDREKALQALSHDRLRQLRAQSKGQTISITPSEPSFPVAS
;
A
#
# COMPACT_ATOMS: atom_id res chain seq x y z
N MET A 1 -5.47 -16.52 3.54
CA MET A 1 -5.38 -15.19 2.91
C MET A 1 -6.57 -14.39 3.40
N THR A 2 -6.35 -13.31 4.13
CA THR A 2 -7.43 -12.43 4.60
C THR A 2 -7.91 -11.60 3.41
N ASN A 3 -9.14 -11.85 2.96
CA ASN A 3 -9.78 -11.06 1.91
C ASN A 3 -10.08 -9.66 2.46
N ALA A 4 -9.28 -8.66 2.10
CA ALA A 4 -9.55 -7.26 2.38
C ALA A 4 -10.31 -6.61 1.21
N THR A 5 -11.24 -5.72 1.53
CA THR A 5 -11.96 -4.89 0.55
C THR A 5 -11.06 -3.78 0.02
N ILE A 6 -11.42 -3.16 -1.12
CA ILE A 6 -10.64 -2.01 -1.63
C ILE A 6 -10.74 -0.82 -0.68
N THR A 7 -11.89 -0.65 -0.02
CA THR A 7 -12.06 0.38 1.03
C THR A 7 -11.09 0.18 2.19
N GLU A 8 -10.99 -1.03 2.74
CA GLU A 8 -10.05 -1.34 3.83
C GLU A 8 -8.58 -1.12 3.41
N ILE A 9 -8.23 -1.50 2.18
CA ILE A 9 -6.87 -1.28 1.64
C ILE A 9 -6.56 0.22 1.54
N LEU A 10 -7.51 1.03 1.08
CA LEU A 10 -7.34 2.47 0.95
C LEU A 10 -7.26 3.16 2.33
N ASP A 11 -8.03 2.70 3.31
CA ASP A 11 -7.95 3.20 4.68
C ASP A 11 -6.61 2.86 5.35
N ASP A 12 -6.13 1.62 5.18
CA ASP A 12 -4.81 1.21 5.67
C ASP A 12 -3.69 2.03 5.00
N LEU A 13 -3.79 2.25 3.68
CA LEU A 13 -2.84 3.10 2.94
C LEU A 13 -2.80 4.51 3.48
N ARG A 14 -3.97 5.12 3.70
CA ARG A 14 -4.06 6.48 4.25
C ARG A 14 -3.38 6.56 5.63
N ALA A 15 -3.66 5.61 6.52
CA ALA A 15 -3.04 5.56 7.85
C ALA A 15 -1.51 5.38 7.77
N ALA A 16 -1.03 4.47 6.92
CA ALA A 16 0.40 4.24 6.73
C ALA A 16 1.11 5.45 6.08
N ASP A 17 0.48 6.12 5.12
CA ASP A 17 0.98 7.33 4.49
C ASP A 17 1.08 8.50 5.48
N GLU A 18 0.07 8.69 6.32
CA GLU A 18 0.09 9.74 7.35
C GLU A 18 1.27 9.57 8.30
N THR A 19 1.57 8.33 8.71
CA THR A 19 2.71 8.04 9.58
C THR A 19 4.03 8.23 8.85
N THR A 20 4.22 7.59 7.68
CA THR A 20 5.48 7.67 6.94
C THR A 20 5.85 9.11 6.56
N ARG A 21 4.88 9.93 6.13
CA ARG A 21 5.10 11.36 5.84
C ARG A 21 5.51 12.21 7.04
N ARG A 22 5.23 11.78 8.28
CA ARG A 22 5.77 12.49 9.46
C ARG A 22 7.28 12.31 9.56
N PHE A 23 7.76 11.10 9.28
CA PHE A 23 9.18 10.78 9.30
C PHE A 23 9.91 11.43 8.12
N GLU A 24 9.33 11.40 6.92
CA GLU A 24 9.91 12.09 5.75
C GLU A 24 10.09 13.60 6.00
N ARG A 25 9.12 14.24 6.67
CA ARG A 25 9.23 15.66 7.05
C ARG A 25 10.22 15.91 8.19
N ARG A 26 10.37 14.97 9.13
CA ARG A 26 11.27 15.07 10.27
C ARG A 26 12.73 14.88 9.85
N TYR A 27 12.99 13.97 8.93
CA TYR A 27 14.33 13.55 8.53
C TYR A 27 14.72 13.98 7.11
N TRP A 28 13.81 14.61 6.36
CA TRP A 28 14.02 15.11 4.99
C TRP A 28 14.57 14.06 4.00
N LEU A 29 14.16 12.81 4.20
CA LEU A 29 14.47 11.67 3.34
C LEU A 29 13.16 11.05 2.85
N SER A 30 13.19 10.48 1.65
CA SER A 30 12.06 9.66 1.20
C SER A 30 11.95 8.42 2.09
N SER A 31 10.74 7.88 2.28
CA SER A 31 10.60 6.64 3.05
C SER A 31 11.36 5.47 2.43
N ALA A 32 11.57 5.48 1.11
CA ALA A 32 12.33 4.44 0.41
C ALA A 32 13.82 4.49 0.79
N ASP A 33 14.45 5.66 0.67
CA ASP A 33 15.86 5.82 1.00
C ASP A 33 16.08 5.61 2.50
N PHE A 34 15.16 6.11 3.33
CA PHE A 34 15.22 5.92 4.77
C PHE A 34 15.12 4.43 5.15
N TYR A 35 14.35 3.64 4.39
CA TYR A 35 14.16 2.21 4.67
C TYR A 35 15.37 1.41 4.25
N GLU A 36 16.01 1.79 3.15
CA GLU A 36 17.28 1.21 2.74
C GLU A 36 18.34 1.38 3.83
N LEU A 37 18.48 2.58 4.38
CA LEU A 37 19.40 2.86 5.49
C LEU A 37 19.03 2.02 6.74
N TYR A 38 17.75 1.92 7.07
CA TYR A 38 17.26 1.09 8.20
C TYR A 38 17.65 -0.37 8.02
N GLN A 39 17.40 -0.95 6.84
CA GLN A 39 17.70 -2.35 6.54
C GLN A 39 19.20 -2.66 6.60
N GLN A 40 20.05 -1.68 6.30
CA GLN A 40 21.51 -1.81 6.37
C GLN A 40 22.06 -1.68 7.81
N GLY A 41 21.23 -1.31 8.78
CA GLY A 41 21.68 -0.98 10.14
C GLY A 41 22.46 0.33 10.21
N ASN A 42 22.29 1.21 9.21
CA ASN A 42 23.01 2.48 9.09
C ASN A 42 22.27 3.65 9.74
N LEU A 43 21.18 3.37 10.47
CA LEU A 43 20.39 4.39 11.16
C LEU A 43 20.75 4.45 12.64
N ASP A 44 21.37 5.58 13.00
CA ASP A 44 21.62 6.01 14.37
C ASP A 44 22.49 5.04 15.19
N ASP A 45 22.92 5.44 16.39
CA ASP A 45 23.69 4.59 17.32
C ASP A 45 22.80 3.85 18.34
N GLY A 46 21.48 3.97 18.19
CA GLY A 46 20.46 3.28 18.98
C GLY A 46 19.47 4.22 19.69
N GLU A 47 19.72 5.54 19.72
CA GLU A 47 18.90 6.54 20.41
C GLU A 47 17.43 6.58 19.94
N HIS A 48 17.15 6.25 18.68
CA HIS A 48 15.82 6.32 18.07
C HIS A 48 15.27 4.97 17.59
N THR A 49 15.79 3.85 18.10
CA THR A 49 15.46 2.48 17.63
C THR A 49 13.96 2.18 17.62
N GLU A 50 13.22 2.55 18.67
CA GLU A 50 11.78 2.28 18.78
C GLU A 50 10.95 3.07 17.75
N ASP A 51 11.26 4.36 17.58
CA ASP A 51 10.62 5.24 16.59
C ASP A 51 10.84 4.71 15.16
N PHE A 52 12.06 4.26 14.85
CA PHE A 52 12.38 3.71 13.53
C PHE A 52 11.74 2.36 13.28
N ALA A 53 11.69 1.48 14.30
CA ALA A 53 11.01 0.20 14.19
C ALA A 53 9.50 0.39 13.94
N LEU A 54 8.87 1.34 14.66
CA LEU A 54 7.46 1.68 14.45
C LEU A 54 7.23 2.19 13.02
N TRP A 55 8.04 3.14 12.57
CA TRP A 55 7.96 3.68 11.22
C TRP A 55 8.17 2.61 10.15
N ALA A 56 9.16 1.73 10.31
CA ALA A 56 9.45 0.65 9.39
C ALA A 56 8.26 -0.30 9.25
N GLY A 57 7.54 -0.58 10.34
CA GLY A 57 6.30 -1.35 10.32
C GLY A 57 5.22 -0.68 9.47
N PHE A 58 4.98 0.62 9.64
CA PHE A 58 4.02 1.36 8.80
C PHE A 58 4.46 1.43 7.33
N TYR A 59 5.75 1.57 7.06
CA TYR A 59 6.25 1.56 5.69
C TYR A 59 6.06 0.19 5.01
N GLN A 60 6.27 -0.90 5.74
CA GLN A 60 5.97 -2.26 5.23
C GLN A 60 4.47 -2.45 4.96
N ILE A 61 3.61 -2.00 5.88
CA ILE A 61 2.14 -2.03 5.67
C ILE A 61 1.78 -1.27 4.40
N LYS A 62 2.34 -0.07 4.19
CA LYS A 62 2.13 0.70 2.96
C LYS A 62 2.49 -0.12 1.73
N LEU A 63 3.70 -0.69 1.66
CA LEU A 63 4.15 -1.47 0.51
C LEU A 63 3.24 -2.68 0.22
N ASP A 64 2.83 -3.39 1.27
CA ASP A 64 1.93 -4.54 1.15
C ASP A 64 0.55 -4.14 0.64
N ARG A 65 0.02 -3.00 1.11
CA ARG A 65 -1.28 -2.49 0.69
C ARG A 65 -1.27 -1.88 -0.70
N GLU A 66 -0.18 -1.23 -1.12
CA GLU A 66 0.01 -0.77 -2.50
C GLU A 66 0.02 -1.95 -3.46
N LYS A 67 0.72 -3.04 -3.08
CA LYS A 67 0.73 -4.28 -3.86
C LYS A 67 -0.65 -4.93 -3.93
N ALA A 68 -1.38 -4.98 -2.82
CA ALA A 68 -2.75 -5.51 -2.78
C ALA A 68 -3.71 -4.68 -3.66
N LEU A 69 -3.63 -3.35 -3.57
CA LEU A 69 -4.41 -2.44 -4.41
C LEU A 69 -4.12 -2.66 -5.90
N GLN A 70 -2.85 -2.78 -6.26
CA GLN A 70 -2.45 -3.00 -7.65
C GLN A 70 -2.97 -4.34 -8.18
N ALA A 71 -2.92 -5.40 -7.37
CA ALA A 71 -3.47 -6.70 -7.73
C ALA A 71 -4.99 -6.62 -7.96
N LEU A 72 -5.72 -6.00 -7.03
CA LEU A 72 -7.17 -5.77 -7.15
C LEU A 72 -7.54 -4.96 -8.40
N SER A 73 -6.80 -3.90 -8.67
CA SER A 73 -6.98 -3.04 -9.85
C SER A 73 -6.75 -3.83 -11.15
N HIS A 74 -5.68 -4.63 -11.21
CA HIS A 74 -5.43 -5.51 -12.35
C HIS A 74 -6.53 -6.54 -12.56
N ASP A 75 -7.05 -7.15 -11.49
CA ASP A 75 -8.14 -8.11 -11.56
C ASP A 75 -9.42 -7.46 -12.09
N ARG A 76 -9.76 -6.28 -11.57
CA ARG A 76 -10.89 -5.48 -12.06
C ARG A 76 -10.73 -5.10 -13.53
N LEU A 77 -9.54 -4.67 -13.95
CA LEU A 77 -9.24 -4.33 -15.34
C LEU A 77 -9.39 -5.52 -16.28
N ARG A 78 -8.97 -6.72 -15.87
CA ARG A 78 -9.18 -7.95 -16.67
C ARG A 78 -10.67 -8.24 -16.86
N GLN A 79 -11.48 -8.13 -15.80
CA GLN A 79 -12.92 -8.33 -15.87
C GLN A 79 -13.60 -7.33 -16.80
N LEU A 80 -13.28 -6.04 -16.67
CA LEU A 80 -13.83 -4.96 -17.51
C LEU A 80 -13.51 -5.18 -18.99
N ARG A 81 -12.27 -5.57 -19.30
CA ARG A 81 -11.85 -5.89 -20.68
C ARG A 81 -12.63 -7.09 -21.23
N ALA A 82 -12.78 -8.15 -20.45
CA ALA A 82 -13.54 -9.34 -20.86
C ALA A 82 -15.02 -9.03 -21.15
N GLN A 83 -15.64 -8.15 -20.34
CA GLN A 83 -17.04 -7.75 -20.51
C GLN A 83 -17.25 -6.84 -21.74
N SER A 84 -16.27 -5.99 -22.06
CA SER A 84 -16.36 -5.05 -23.18
C SER A 84 -16.31 -5.69 -24.58
N LYS A 85 -15.84 -6.95 -24.71
CA LYS A 85 -15.67 -7.66 -26.00
C LYS A 85 -15.02 -6.82 -27.13
N GLY A 86 -14.09 -5.92 -26.78
CA GLY A 86 -13.40 -5.04 -27.74
C GLY A 86 -14.12 -3.72 -28.05
N GLN A 87 -15.20 -3.41 -27.33
CA GLN A 87 -15.86 -2.10 -27.34
C GLN A 87 -15.34 -1.20 -26.22
N THR A 88 -15.91 -0.01 -26.08
CA THR A 88 -15.62 0.93 -25.00
C THR A 88 -15.86 0.31 -23.63
N ILE A 89 -14.89 0.45 -22.73
CA ILE A 89 -15.01 0.00 -21.34
C ILE A 89 -15.88 0.99 -20.56
N SER A 90 -16.99 0.52 -19.99
CA SER A 90 -17.81 1.30 -19.06
C SER A 90 -17.35 1.07 -17.63
N ILE A 91 -16.96 2.14 -16.93
CA ILE A 91 -16.51 2.10 -15.53
C ILE A 91 -17.62 2.68 -14.67
N THR A 92 -18.25 1.84 -13.84
CA THR A 92 -19.25 2.26 -12.86
C THR A 92 -18.59 2.58 -11.52
N PRO A 93 -19.01 3.65 -10.81
CA PRO A 93 -18.45 4.06 -9.52
C PRO A 93 -19.06 3.23 -8.37
N SER A 94 -18.90 1.91 -8.44
CA SER A 94 -19.37 1.00 -7.41
C SER A 94 -18.22 0.09 -6.98
N GLU A 95 -18.11 -0.14 -5.67
CA GLU A 95 -17.10 -1.06 -5.15
C GLU A 95 -17.32 -2.45 -5.78
N PRO A 96 -16.30 -3.01 -6.44
CA PRO A 96 -16.44 -4.32 -7.05
C PRO A 96 -16.60 -5.39 -5.98
N SER A 97 -17.63 -6.22 -6.10
CA SER A 97 -17.76 -7.45 -5.32
C SER A 97 -16.87 -8.52 -5.95
N PHE A 98 -15.79 -8.90 -5.27
CA PHE A 98 -14.94 -9.99 -5.72
C PHE A 98 -15.51 -11.31 -5.21
N PRO A 99 -15.92 -12.24 -6.10
CA PRO A 99 -16.34 -13.56 -5.65
C PRO A 99 -15.14 -14.26 -5.00
N VAL A 100 -15.34 -14.69 -3.76
CA VAL A 100 -14.39 -15.56 -3.04
C VAL A 100 -14.36 -16.88 -3.81
N ALA A 101 -13.21 -17.20 -4.42
CA ALA A 101 -12.99 -18.54 -4.93
C ALA A 101 -13.02 -19.50 -3.74
N SER A 102 -13.93 -20.48 -3.80
CA SER A 102 -14.05 -21.58 -2.82
C SER A 102 -12.88 -22.56 -2.94
#